data_AF-A0A935K1G2-F1
#
_entry.id   AF-A0A935K1G2-F1
#
_cell.length_a   1.000
_cell.length_b   1.000
_cell.length_c   1.000
_cell.angle_alpha   90.00
_cell.angle_beta   90.00
_cell.angle_gamma   90.00
#
_symmetry.space_group_name_H-M   'P 1'
#
loop_
_entity.id
_entity.type
_entity.pdbx_description
1 polymer ?
#
loop_
_entity_poly.entity_id
_entity_poly.type
_entity_poly.pdbx_seq_one_letter_code
_entity_poly.pdbx_strand_id
1 'polypeptide(L)'
;MQSLPGLLSDWDDHLRQDDSFKIGIVWAGGALKHDYLRSSTLADWRRLWDVDGVSMYSLQKDDPSNQAAYFDLPLVNIAADCPTWAQTMAAIEKMDLIVTVDTAVAHGCLIK
;
A
#
# COMPACT_ATOMS: atom_id res chain seq x y z
N MET A 1 13.49 -8.20 17.44
CA MET A 1 12.98 -7.40 16.32
C MET A 1 12.32 -6.17 16.94
N GLN A 2 13.03 -5.04 17.02
CA GLN A 2 12.52 -3.83 17.67
C GLN A 2 11.48 -3.17 16.75
N SER A 3 10.30 -2.89 17.28
CA SER A 3 9.26 -2.13 16.59
C SER A 3 9.78 -0.74 16.26
N LEU A 4 9.69 -0.34 14.99
CA LEU A 4 10.04 1.01 14.57
C LEU A 4 9.02 1.99 15.19
N PRO A 5 9.47 2.98 15.98
CA PRO A 5 8.56 3.84 16.72
C PRO A 5 7.74 4.73 15.78
N GLY A 6 6.41 4.73 15.96
CA GLY A 6 5.51 5.79 15.50
C GLY A 6 4.42 5.44 14.49
N LEU A 7 4.51 4.35 13.72
CA LEU A 7 3.42 3.95 12.80
C LEU A 7 2.59 2.78 13.34
N LEU A 8 3.27 1.74 13.80
CA LEU A 8 2.60 0.49 14.15
C LEU A 8 1.73 0.61 15.39
N SER A 9 2.02 1.48 16.37
CA SER A 9 1.17 1.56 17.57
C SER A 9 -0.28 1.90 17.24
N ASP A 10 -0.48 2.79 16.28
CA ASP A 10 -1.80 3.37 16.00
C ASP A 10 -2.56 2.51 14.99
N TRP A 11 -1.83 1.83 14.09
CA TRP A 11 -2.40 0.92 13.10
C TRP A 11 -2.44 -0.55 13.53
N ASP A 12 -1.67 -0.97 14.54
CA ASP A 12 -1.56 -2.37 14.94
C ASP A 12 -2.93 -2.92 15.36
N ASP A 13 -3.71 -2.16 16.13
CA ASP A 13 -5.02 -2.62 16.58
C ASP A 13 -6.01 -2.72 15.40
N HIS A 14 -6.00 -1.75 14.49
CA HIS A 14 -6.83 -1.79 13.29
C HIS A 14 -6.47 -2.99 12.39
N LEU A 15 -5.18 -3.20 12.13
CA LEU A 15 -4.68 -4.29 11.29
C LEU A 15 -4.85 -5.67 11.95
N ARG A 16 -4.83 -5.75 13.29
CA ARG A 16 -5.09 -6.97 14.05
C ARG A 16 -6.57 -7.33 14.12
N GLN A 17 -7.45 -6.34 14.14
CA GLN A 17 -8.91 -6.54 14.16
C GLN A 17 -9.45 -6.90 12.77
N ASP A 18 -8.68 -6.64 11.71
CA ASP A 18 -9.03 -7.09 10.38
C ASP A 18 -8.61 -8.55 10.13
N ASP A 19 -9.59 -9.44 10.28
CA ASP A 19 -9.46 -10.87 10.00
C ASP A 19 -9.48 -11.22 8.49
N SER A 20 -9.66 -10.22 7.61
CA SER A 20 -9.64 -10.41 6.16
C SER A 20 -8.22 -10.59 5.64
N PHE A 21 -8.10 -11.09 4.40
CA PHE A 21 -6.83 -11.18 3.70
C PHE A 21 -6.38 -9.79 3.25
N LYS A 22 -5.30 -9.26 3.84
CA LYS A 22 -4.87 -7.87 3.68
C LYS A 22 -3.95 -7.73 2.47
N ILE A 23 -4.41 -6.97 1.48
CA ILE A 23 -3.68 -6.72 0.24
C ILE A 23 -3.18 -5.27 0.23
N GLY A 24 -1.86 -5.10 0.21
CA GLY A 24 -1.21 -3.80 0.00
C GLY A 24 -1.02 -3.52 -1.50
N ILE A 25 -1.45 -2.36 -1.97
CA ILE A 25 -1.36 -1.98 -3.39
C ILE A 25 -0.51 -0.73 -3.63
N VAL A 26 0.23 -0.74 -4.73
CA VAL A 26 1.01 0.39 -5.26
C VAL A 26 0.87 0.42 -6.79
N TRP A 27 0.06 1.35 -7.30
CA TRP A 27 -0.36 1.36 -8.71
C TRP A 27 0.50 2.27 -9.60
N ALA A 28 1.35 3.11 -9.02
CA ALA A 28 2.20 4.04 -9.74
C ALA A 28 3.58 4.18 -9.10
N GLY A 29 4.59 4.45 -9.92
CA GLY A 29 5.88 4.94 -9.47
C GLY A 29 5.83 6.41 -9.07
N GLY A 30 7.00 6.95 -8.67
CA GLY A 30 7.18 8.36 -8.36
C GLY A 30 7.51 9.22 -9.59
N ALA A 31 7.73 10.52 -9.41
CA ALA A 31 7.93 11.50 -10.49
C ALA A 31 9.30 11.40 -11.23
N LEU A 32 9.65 10.23 -11.77
CA LEU A 32 10.84 10.03 -12.58
C LEU A 32 10.56 10.23 -14.08
N LYS A 33 11.59 10.58 -14.85
CA LYS A 33 11.49 10.71 -16.31
C LYS A 33 11.11 9.34 -16.91
N HIS A 34 9.93 9.28 -17.54
CA HIS A 34 9.27 8.08 -18.08
C HIS A 34 8.49 7.20 -17.08
N ASP A 35 8.14 7.71 -15.90
CA ASP A 35 7.28 6.99 -14.97
C ASP A 35 5.92 6.62 -15.57
N TYR A 36 5.39 7.45 -16.46
CA TYR A 36 4.15 7.17 -17.21
C TYR A 36 4.17 5.87 -18.02
N LEU A 37 5.34 5.33 -18.38
CA LEU A 37 5.45 4.06 -19.11
C LEU A 37 5.30 2.83 -18.21
N ARG A 38 5.40 3.00 -16.89
CA ARG A 38 5.35 1.91 -15.91
C ARG A 38 4.32 2.11 -14.80
N SER A 39 3.58 3.21 -14.86
CA SER A 39 2.53 3.58 -13.91
C SER A 39 1.15 3.33 -14.50
N SER A 40 0.21 2.97 -13.62
CA SER A 40 -1.20 2.79 -13.94
C SER A 40 -2.05 3.75 -13.10
N THR A 41 -3.35 3.80 -13.36
CA THR A 41 -4.30 4.49 -12.49
C THR A 41 -4.88 3.52 -11.48
N LEU A 42 -5.29 4.01 -10.31
CA LEU A 42 -5.99 3.19 -9.32
C LEU A 42 -7.28 2.57 -9.89
N ALA A 43 -7.92 3.26 -10.85
CA ALA A 43 -9.10 2.75 -11.55
C ALA A 43 -8.82 1.49 -12.40
N ASP A 44 -7.58 1.28 -12.87
CA ASP A 44 -7.22 0.07 -13.62
C ASP A 44 -7.23 -1.18 -12.73
N TRP A 45 -7.19 -0.99 -11.40
CA TRP A 45 -7.03 -2.06 -10.41
C TRP A 45 -8.36 -2.51 -9.77
N ARG A 46 -9.49 -1.91 -10.17
CA ARG A 46 -10.83 -2.18 -9.60
C ARG A 46 -11.19 -3.65 -9.51
N ARG A 47 -10.73 -4.47 -10.45
CA ARG A 47 -10.97 -5.92 -10.48
C ARG A 47 -10.47 -6.65 -9.23
N LEU A 48 -9.51 -6.08 -8.50
CA LEU A 48 -9.06 -6.65 -7.24
C LEU A 48 -10.15 -6.65 -6.16
N TRP A 49 -11.10 -5.71 -6.23
CA TRP A 49 -12.25 -5.65 -5.32
C TRP A 49 -13.37 -6.64 -5.67
N ASP A 50 -13.27 -7.35 -6.81
CA ASP A 50 -14.19 -8.44 -7.15
C ASP A 50 -13.87 -9.72 -6.35
N VAL A 51 -12.79 -9.73 -5.56
CA VAL A 51 -12.37 -10.86 -4.71
C VAL A 51 -12.99 -10.72 -3.32
N ASP A 52 -13.76 -11.73 -2.90
CA ASP A 52 -14.36 -11.74 -1.56
C ASP A 52 -13.33 -12.00 -0.45
N GLY A 53 -13.59 -11.44 0.74
CA GLY A 53 -12.79 -11.72 1.94
C GLY A 53 -11.42 -11.04 1.98
N VAL A 54 -11.21 -10.00 1.16
CA VAL A 54 -9.98 -9.21 1.13
C VAL A 54 -10.22 -7.80 1.65
N SER A 55 -9.20 -7.23 2.27
CA SER A 55 -9.14 -5.81 2.63
C SER A 55 -8.02 -5.13 1.87
N MET A 56 -8.29 -3.95 1.32
CA MET A 56 -7.36 -3.23 0.46
C MET A 56 -6.70 -2.07 1.22
N TYR A 57 -5.37 -2.03 1.15
CA TYR A 57 -4.54 -1.01 1.78
C TYR A 57 -3.66 -0.32 0.73
N SER A 58 -3.76 1.00 0.63
CA SER A 58 -2.86 1.79 -0.23
C SER A 58 -1.53 1.99 0.47
N LEU A 59 -0.47 1.50 -0.16
CA LEU A 59 0.92 1.78 0.17
C LEU A 59 1.53 2.85 -0.77
N GLN A 60 0.71 3.41 -1.65
CA GLN A 60 1.12 4.41 -2.64
C GLN A 60 1.55 5.71 -1.96
N LYS A 61 2.73 6.18 -2.36
CA LYS A 61 3.31 7.45 -1.94
C LYS A 61 3.13 8.53 -2.99
N ASP A 62 3.38 9.76 -2.55
CA ASP A 62 3.45 10.98 -3.35
C ASP A 62 2.15 11.30 -4.10
N ASP A 63 2.22 12.12 -5.15
CA ASP A 63 1.07 12.62 -5.91
C ASP A 63 0.08 11.52 -6.35
N PRO A 64 0.49 10.32 -6.78
CA PRO A 64 -0.46 9.27 -7.14
C PRO A 64 -1.34 8.81 -5.97
N SER A 65 -0.90 8.96 -4.72
CA SER A 65 -1.67 8.62 -3.52
C SER A 65 -2.98 9.41 -3.41
N ASN A 66 -3.02 10.61 -4.00
CA ASN A 66 -4.24 11.44 -4.04
C ASN A 66 -5.43 10.75 -4.71
N GLN A 67 -5.20 9.76 -5.58
CA GLN A 67 -6.28 8.99 -6.19
C GLN A 67 -7.11 8.21 -5.15
N ALA A 68 -6.49 7.80 -4.04
CA ALA A 68 -7.19 7.08 -2.97
C ALA A 68 -8.27 7.94 -2.29
N ALA A 69 -8.11 9.27 -2.26
CA ALA A 69 -9.07 10.18 -1.63
C ALA A 69 -10.41 10.29 -2.39
N TYR A 70 -10.41 9.98 -3.69
CA TYR A 70 -11.58 10.07 -4.56
C TYR A 70 -12.01 8.72 -5.14
N PHE A 71 -11.42 7.63 -4.63
CA PHE A 71 -11.78 6.28 -5.05
C PHE A 71 -13.08 5.85 -4.38
N ASP A 72 -13.96 5.24 -5.14
CA ASP A 72 -15.33 4.89 -4.75
C ASP A 72 -15.46 3.48 -4.15
N LEU A 73 -14.36 2.71 -4.08
CA LEU A 73 -14.31 1.40 -3.43
C LEU A 73 -13.51 1.48 -2.13
N PRO A 74 -13.77 0.59 -1.14
CA PRO A 74 -13.08 0.62 0.15
C PRO A 74 -11.56 0.48 0.00
N LEU A 75 -10.81 1.50 0.42
CA LEU A 75 -9.35 1.52 0.37
C LEU A 75 -8.80 2.29 1.57
N VAL A 76 -7.99 1.63 2.40
CA VAL A 76 -7.36 2.25 3.56
C VAL A 76 -5.99 2.82 3.18
N ASN A 77 -5.81 4.13 3.23
CA ASN A 77 -4.54 4.76 2.84
C ASN A 77 -3.52 4.81 3.99
N ILE A 78 -2.97 3.66 4.37
CA ILE A 78 -1.96 3.56 5.43
C ILE A 78 -0.67 4.32 5.09
N ALA A 79 -0.33 4.45 3.81
CA ALA A 79 0.83 5.22 3.38
C ALA A 79 0.77 6.69 3.79
N ALA A 80 -0.41 7.28 4.01
CA ALA A 80 -0.52 8.66 4.48
C ALA A 80 0.22 8.89 5.81
N ASP A 81 0.26 7.87 6.68
CA ASP A 81 0.86 7.96 8.01
C ASP A 81 2.31 7.43 8.07
N CYS A 82 2.90 7.07 6.92
CA CYS A 82 4.22 6.42 6.85
C CYS A 82 5.36 7.35 6.37
N PRO A 83 5.70 8.49 6.99
CA PRO A 83 6.63 9.47 6.40
C PRO A 83 8.05 8.94 6.12
N THR A 84 8.45 7.83 6.75
CA THR A 84 9.77 7.22 6.54
C THR A 84 9.69 5.90 5.77
N TRP A 85 10.80 5.53 5.13
CA TRP A 85 10.94 4.21 4.49
C TRP A 85 10.77 3.07 5.49
N ALA A 86 11.32 3.23 6.70
CA ALA A 86 11.23 2.23 7.75
C ALA A 86 9.76 1.97 8.16
N GLN A 87 8.95 3.02 8.28
CA GLN A 87 7.51 2.90 8.53
C GLN A 87 6.77 2.26 7.35
N THR A 88 7.14 2.62 6.11
CA THR A 88 6.57 1.97 4.91
C THR A 88 6.86 0.47 4.90
N MET A 89 8.08 0.05 5.24
CA MET A 89 8.44 -1.37 5.39
C MET A 89 7.66 -2.06 6.50
N ALA A 90 7.46 -1.39 7.64
CA ALA A 90 6.64 -1.92 8.73
C ALA A 90 5.17 -2.15 8.30
N ALA A 91 4.59 -1.25 7.49
CA ALA A 91 3.27 -1.45 6.91
C ALA A 91 3.25 -2.64 5.94
N ILE A 92 4.25 -2.74 5.05
CA ILE A 92 4.43 -3.86 4.13
C ILE A 92 4.52 -5.20 4.88
N GLU A 93 5.19 -5.25 6.03
CA GLU A 93 5.29 -6.45 6.89
C GLU A 93 3.95 -6.97 7.42
N LYS A 94 2.92 -6.10 7.51
CA LYS A 94 1.59 -6.47 8.02
C LYS A 94 0.60 -6.92 6.95
N MET A 95 0.99 -6.82 5.67
CA MET A 95 0.15 -7.27 4.55
C MET A 95 0.40 -8.74 4.24
N ASP A 96 -0.66 -9.46 3.88
CA ASP A 96 -0.60 -10.86 3.44
C ASP A 96 -0.11 -10.97 1.99
N LEU A 97 -0.45 -9.98 1.16
CA LEU A 97 0.00 -9.87 -0.23
C LEU A 97 0.32 -8.42 -0.58
N ILE A 98 1.34 -8.24 -1.41
CA ILE A 98 1.63 -6.95 -2.04
C ILE A 98 1.47 -7.09 -3.55
N VAL A 99 0.69 -6.18 -4.15
CA VAL A 99 0.53 -6.07 -5.59
C VAL A 99 1.03 -4.69 -6.01
N THR A 100 2.04 -4.63 -6.86
CA THR A 100 2.69 -3.37 -7.25
C THR A 100 3.04 -3.37 -8.73
N VAL A 101 3.03 -2.19 -9.36
CA VAL A 101 3.79 -1.98 -10.61
C VAL A 101 5.31 -2.07 -10.34
N ASP A 102 6.17 -1.97 -11.35
CA ASP A 102 7.63 -2.00 -11.17
C ASP A 102 8.14 -0.76 -10.39
N THR A 103 8.11 -0.87 -9.06
CA THR A 103 8.47 0.16 -8.08
C THR A 103 9.44 -0.38 -7.02
N ALA A 104 10.05 0.52 -6.25
CA ALA A 104 10.90 0.17 -5.11
C ALA A 104 10.21 -0.73 -4.06
N VAL A 105 8.87 -0.69 -3.96
CA VAL A 105 8.11 -1.58 -3.07
C VAL A 105 8.23 -3.04 -3.52
N ALA A 106 8.34 -3.31 -4.82
CA ALA A 106 8.58 -4.66 -5.34
C ALA A 106 9.91 -5.22 -4.81
N HIS A 107 10.95 -4.39 -4.77
CA HIS A 107 12.25 -4.77 -4.20
C HIS A 107 12.20 -4.93 -2.67
N GLY A 108 11.47 -4.07 -1.96
CA GLY A 108 11.28 -4.19 -0.52
C GLY A 108 10.62 -5.52 -0.10
N CYS A 109 9.73 -6.06 -0.93
CA CYS A 109 9.08 -7.35 -0.67
C CYS A 109 10.01 -8.57 -0.86
N LEU A 110 11.06 -8.46 -1.68
CA LEU A 110 11.99 -9.56 -1.98
C LEU A 110 13.07 -9.78 -0.91
N ILE A 111 13.14 -8.91 0.11
CA ILE A 111 14.15 -8.96 1.19
C ILE A 111 13.51 -9.44 2.52
N LYS A 112 12.25 -9.87 2.50
CA LYS A 112 11.62 -10.56 3.64
C LYS A 112 12.13 -11.99 3.80
#